data_AF-A0A8J8C673-F1
#
_entry.id   AF-A0A8J8C673-F1
#
_cell.length_a   1.000
_cell.length_b   1.000
_cell.length_c   1.000
_cell.angle_alpha   90.00
_cell.angle_beta   90.00
_cell.angle_gamma   90.00
#
_symmetry.space_group_name_H-M   'P 1'
#
loop_
_entity.id
_entity.type
_entity.pdbx_description
1 polymer ?
#
loop_
_entity_poly.entity_id
_entity_poly.type
_entity_poly.pdbx_seq_one_letter_code
_entity_poly.pdbx_strand_id
1 'polypeptide(L)'
;PGRRHITKPVCEITYGIREAGIQTSVLVLDAGSGIPHDAPHGSLGSTFGLKSEEAKQVNRHKLCLIHFGNVRSHVIYKARLFLRYVKIPTIIICQTPIDMEDFAKIGIKTKDVMPVEPTTEGMIVDIVSGVVRGESSPQSKIDEVIKKIKDNLN
;
A
#
# COMPACT_ATOMS: atom_id res chain seq x y z
N PRO A 1 -23.16 -2.97 2.46
CA PRO A 1 -21.90 -3.36 1.78
C PRO A 1 -21.71 -4.88 1.85
N GLY A 2 -21.81 -5.59 0.72
CA GLY A 2 -21.67 -7.06 0.69
C GLY A 2 -20.28 -7.52 1.16
N ARG A 3 -20.18 -8.76 1.68
CA ARG A 3 -18.90 -9.41 2.02
C ARG A 3 -18.03 -9.49 0.75
N ARG A 4 -17.14 -8.51 0.54
CA ARG A 4 -16.10 -8.61 -0.48
C ARG A 4 -15.07 -9.62 0.03
N HIS A 5 -14.89 -10.72 -0.69
CA HIS A 5 -13.91 -11.74 -0.34
C HIS A 5 -12.50 -11.14 -0.40
N ILE A 6 -11.74 -11.26 0.68
CA ILE A 6 -10.34 -10.84 0.72
C ILE A 6 -9.54 -11.90 -0.05
N THR A 7 -9.04 -11.51 -1.23
CA THR A 7 -8.30 -12.42 -2.10
C THR A 7 -6.90 -12.70 -1.55
N LYS A 8 -6.32 -13.84 -1.95
CA LYS A 8 -4.89 -14.06 -1.82
C LYS A 8 -4.11 -12.94 -2.52
N PRO A 9 -2.95 -12.52 -2.00
CA PRO A 9 -2.29 -13.01 -0.79
C PRO A 9 -2.68 -12.24 0.48
N VAL A 10 -3.59 -11.26 0.37
CA VAL A 10 -3.93 -10.36 1.48
C VAL A 10 -4.48 -11.12 2.68
N CYS A 11 -5.27 -12.18 2.45
CA CYS A 11 -5.77 -13.02 3.53
C CYS A 11 -4.66 -13.78 4.27
N GLU A 12 -3.68 -14.33 3.54
CA GLU A 12 -2.54 -15.08 4.11
C GLU A 12 -1.58 -14.16 4.87
N ILE A 13 -1.28 -13.00 4.31
CA ILE A 13 -0.49 -11.97 4.98
C ILE A 13 -1.18 -11.54 6.28
N THR A 14 -2.50 -11.29 6.22
CA THR A 14 -3.28 -10.92 7.41
C THR A 14 -3.23 -12.02 8.47
N TYR A 15 -3.35 -13.29 8.06
CA TYR A 15 -3.25 -14.43 8.98
C TYR A 15 -1.86 -14.50 9.63
N GLY A 16 -0.78 -14.43 8.84
CA GLY A 16 0.59 -14.44 9.36
C GLY A 16 0.88 -13.30 10.34
N ILE A 17 0.35 -12.10 10.08
CA ILE A 17 0.46 -10.96 11.02
C ILE A 17 -0.22 -11.27 12.36
N ARG A 18 -1.40 -11.92 12.33
CA ARG A 18 -2.13 -12.29 13.55
C ARG A 18 -1.42 -13.39 14.34
N GLU A 19 -0.90 -14.40 13.66
CA GLU A 19 -0.10 -15.47 14.28
C GLU A 19 1.17 -14.90 14.95
N ALA A 20 1.73 -13.82 14.39
CA ALA A 20 2.84 -13.09 15.00
C ALA A 20 2.44 -12.20 16.20
N GLY A 21 1.18 -12.27 16.66
CA GLY A 21 0.67 -11.53 17.81
C GLY A 21 0.36 -10.05 17.55
N ILE A 22 0.27 -9.63 16.28
CA ILE A 22 0.04 -8.24 15.92
C ILE A 22 -1.45 -8.03 15.59
N GLN A 23 -2.09 -7.10 16.30
CA GLN A 23 -3.47 -6.73 16.05
C GLN A 23 -3.61 -6.02 14.70
N THR A 24 -4.40 -6.61 13.79
CA THR A 24 -4.58 -6.09 12.42
C THR A 24 -6.05 -6.10 11.96
N SER A 25 -6.43 -5.01 11.31
CA SER A 25 -7.71 -4.80 10.62
C SER A 25 -7.48 -4.82 9.11
N VAL A 26 -8.49 -5.25 8.34
CA VAL A 26 -8.42 -5.25 6.87
C VAL A 26 -9.52 -4.38 6.29
N LEU A 27 -9.14 -3.50 5.36
CA LEU A 27 -10.05 -2.65 4.59
C LEU A 27 -9.90 -2.97 3.11
N VAL A 28 -11.02 -3.26 2.44
CA VAL A 28 -11.07 -3.36 0.97
C VAL A 28 -11.62 -2.04 0.46
N LEU A 29 -10.80 -1.28 -0.27
CA LEU A 29 -11.19 0.02 -0.82
C LEU A 29 -12.38 -0.11 -1.77
N ASP A 30 -13.25 0.90 -1.76
CA ASP A 30 -14.40 0.97 -2.65
C ASP A 30 -13.97 1.08 -4.11
N ALA A 31 -13.01 1.97 -4.37
CA ALA A 31 -12.43 2.25 -5.68
C ALA A 31 -10.93 1.85 -5.75
N GLY A 32 -10.62 0.59 -5.40
CA GLY A 32 -9.22 0.08 -5.42
C GLY A 32 -8.65 -0.28 -6.81
N SER A 33 -9.51 -0.40 -7.82
CA SER A 33 -9.13 -0.73 -9.22
C SER A 33 -8.66 0.51 -9.99
N GLY A 34 -8.16 0.32 -11.21
CA GLY A 34 -7.85 1.46 -12.09
C GLY A 34 -6.58 2.21 -11.76
N ILE A 35 -6.51 3.48 -12.16
CA ILE A 35 -5.45 4.45 -11.84
C ILE A 35 -6.06 5.80 -11.49
N PRO A 36 -5.35 6.67 -10.74
CA PRO A 36 -5.79 8.03 -10.46
C PRO A 36 -6.01 8.85 -11.74
N HIS A 37 -6.88 9.86 -11.66
CA HIS A 37 -7.12 10.79 -12.77
C HIS A 37 -5.90 11.64 -13.15
N ASP A 38 -4.98 11.89 -12.20
CA ASP A 38 -3.78 12.69 -12.39
C ASP A 38 -2.54 11.86 -12.82
N ALA A 39 -2.77 10.63 -13.31
CA ALA A 39 -1.73 9.80 -13.92
C ALA A 39 -1.55 10.17 -15.43
N PRO A 40 -0.31 10.13 -15.97
CA PRO A 40 0.01 10.58 -17.35
C PRO A 40 -0.77 9.90 -18.46
N HIS A 41 -1.20 8.66 -18.23
CA HIS A 41 -2.08 7.93 -19.12
C HIS A 41 -3.37 7.76 -18.36
N GLY A 42 -4.41 8.52 -18.72
CA GLY A 42 -5.69 8.48 -18.03
C GLY A 42 -6.30 7.08 -17.99
N SER A 43 -7.21 6.84 -17.04
CA SER A 43 -7.89 5.55 -16.97
C SER A 43 -8.79 5.34 -18.19
N LEU A 44 -8.53 4.30 -18.99
CA LEU A 44 -9.46 3.80 -20.02
C LEU A 44 -10.64 3.01 -19.42
N GLY A 45 -10.75 2.96 -18.08
CA GLY A 45 -11.75 2.18 -17.35
C GLY A 45 -12.02 2.73 -15.95
N SER A 46 -12.11 1.86 -14.94
CA SER A 46 -12.34 2.28 -13.55
C SER A 46 -11.25 3.24 -13.06
N THR A 47 -11.57 4.23 -12.24
CA THR A 47 -10.57 5.12 -11.60
C THR A 47 -10.22 4.62 -10.20
N PHE A 48 -8.94 4.70 -9.83
CA PHE A 48 -8.54 4.51 -8.44
C PHE A 48 -8.93 5.72 -7.60
N GLY A 49 -9.53 5.47 -6.44
CA GLY A 49 -9.93 6.51 -5.50
C GLY A 49 -9.91 6.03 -4.06
N LEU A 50 -9.87 6.98 -3.14
CA LEU A 50 -9.96 6.76 -1.71
C LEU A 50 -11.04 7.68 -1.15
N LYS A 51 -12.06 7.12 -0.52
CA LYS A 51 -13.10 7.93 0.11
C LYS A 51 -12.59 8.55 1.40
N SER A 52 -13.20 9.68 1.79
CA SER A 52 -12.82 10.42 3.00
C SER A 52 -12.91 9.58 4.27
N GLU A 53 -13.93 8.73 4.36
CA GLU A 53 -14.18 7.82 5.46
C GLU A 53 -13.19 6.65 5.50
N GLU A 54 -12.74 6.17 4.33
CA GLU A 54 -11.69 5.14 4.23
C GLU A 54 -10.36 5.70 4.71
N ALA A 55 -9.99 6.91 4.27
CA ALA A 55 -8.81 7.61 4.77
C ALA A 55 -8.87 7.82 6.29
N LYS A 56 -10.02 8.28 6.81
CA LYS A 56 -10.25 8.42 8.26
C LYS A 56 -10.16 7.10 9.02
N GLN A 57 -10.56 5.98 8.42
CA GLN A 57 -10.43 4.66 9.05
C GLN A 57 -8.97 4.21 9.12
N VAL A 58 -8.22 4.35 8.01
CA VAL A 58 -6.79 4.01 7.96
C VAL A 58 -6.01 4.85 8.97
N ASN A 59 -6.22 6.17 8.99
CA ASN A 59 -5.50 7.11 9.85
C ASN A 59 -5.71 6.92 11.37
N ARG A 60 -6.62 6.06 11.82
CA ARG A 60 -6.77 5.70 13.25
C ARG A 60 -5.72 4.69 13.72
N HIS A 61 -4.98 4.08 12.80
CA HIS A 61 -3.99 3.05 13.08
C HIS A 61 -2.58 3.65 13.16
N LYS A 62 -1.61 2.86 13.64
CA LYS A 62 -0.22 3.29 13.78
C LYS A 62 0.61 3.10 12.50
N LEU A 63 0.26 2.10 11.70
CA LEU A 63 0.97 1.69 10.49
C LEU A 63 -0.06 1.17 9.47
N CYS A 64 0.13 1.50 8.19
CA CYS A 64 -0.66 0.98 7.08
C CYS A 64 0.15 -0.01 6.25
N LEU A 65 -0.49 -1.09 5.81
CA LEU A 65 0.03 -1.94 4.74
C LEU A 65 -0.93 -1.82 3.56
N ILE A 66 -0.42 -1.54 2.36
CA ILE A 66 -1.24 -1.47 1.15
C ILE A 66 -0.67 -2.37 0.06
N HIS A 67 -1.52 -3.27 -0.45
CA HIS A 67 -1.18 -4.15 -1.57
C HIS A 67 -1.58 -3.50 -2.89
N PHE A 68 -0.62 -3.33 -3.78
CA PHE A 68 -0.83 -2.88 -5.15
C PHE A 68 -0.44 -3.99 -6.15
N GLY A 69 -0.88 -3.82 -7.40
CA GLY A 69 -0.65 -4.78 -8.47
C GLY A 69 0.77 -4.78 -9.04
N ASN A 70 0.88 -5.15 -10.32
CA ASN A 70 2.16 -5.39 -10.98
C ASN A 70 2.65 -4.26 -11.90
N VAL A 71 1.81 -3.27 -12.19
CA VAL A 71 2.20 -2.21 -13.12
C VAL A 71 2.89 -1.09 -12.34
N ARG A 72 4.19 -0.90 -12.56
CA ARG A 72 5.04 0.06 -11.81
C ARG A 72 4.43 1.46 -11.73
N SER A 73 4.02 2.03 -12.86
CA SER A 73 3.35 3.34 -12.87
C SER A 73 2.06 3.33 -12.04
N HIS A 74 1.26 2.27 -12.10
CA HIS A 74 0.03 2.18 -11.31
C HIS A 74 0.33 2.16 -9.80
N VAL A 75 1.33 1.39 -9.37
CA VAL A 75 1.77 1.35 -7.97
C VAL A 75 2.15 2.76 -7.49
N ILE A 76 2.99 3.44 -8.26
CA ILE A 76 3.52 4.77 -7.96
C ILE A 76 2.38 5.81 -7.84
N TYR A 77 1.52 5.93 -8.85
CA TYR A 77 0.46 6.95 -8.85
C TYR A 77 -0.63 6.65 -7.82
N LYS A 78 -0.98 5.37 -7.61
CA LYS A 78 -1.92 5.00 -6.53
C LYS A 78 -1.37 5.34 -5.16
N ALA A 79 -0.09 5.05 -4.91
CA ALA A 79 0.57 5.41 -3.66
C ALA A 79 0.52 6.92 -3.44
N ARG A 80 0.77 7.74 -4.48
CA ARG A 80 0.66 9.20 -4.39
C ARG A 80 -0.75 9.64 -3.98
N LEU A 81 -1.79 9.20 -4.69
CA LEU A 81 -3.16 9.58 -4.36
C LEU A 81 -3.55 9.13 -2.94
N PHE A 82 -3.16 7.92 -2.55
CA PHE A 82 -3.46 7.37 -1.23
C PHE A 82 -2.79 8.18 -0.11
N LEU A 83 -1.50 8.49 -0.24
CA LEU A 83 -0.70 9.18 0.77
C LEU A 83 -0.93 10.70 0.82
N ARG A 84 -1.70 11.27 -0.12
CA ARG A 84 -2.27 12.61 0.05
C ARG A 84 -3.27 12.68 1.21
N TYR A 85 -3.93 11.57 1.53
CA TYR A 85 -4.98 11.53 2.55
C TYR A 85 -4.66 10.61 3.73
N VAL A 86 -3.77 9.63 3.53
CA VAL A 86 -3.28 8.75 4.59
C VAL A 86 -1.97 9.31 5.12
N LYS A 87 -1.96 9.66 6.41
CA LYS A 87 -0.90 10.44 7.08
C LYS A 87 0.05 9.55 7.89
N ILE A 88 -0.31 8.31 8.10
CA ILE A 88 0.45 7.36 8.91
C ILE A 88 1.55 6.68 8.09
N PRO A 89 2.63 6.19 8.73
CA PRO A 89 3.63 5.35 8.08
C PRO A 89 2.98 4.24 7.26
N THR A 90 3.43 4.04 6.03
CA THR A 90 2.85 3.07 5.11
C THR A 90 3.91 2.16 4.51
N ILE A 91 3.66 0.86 4.52
CA ILE A 91 4.45 -0.16 3.83
C ILE A 91 3.74 -0.50 2.52
N ILE A 92 4.47 -0.39 1.40
CA ILE A 92 3.96 -0.80 0.09
C ILE A 92 4.25 -2.28 -0.13
N ILE A 93 3.23 -3.04 -0.51
CA ILE A 93 3.38 -4.44 -0.94
C ILE A 93 2.97 -4.52 -2.41
N CYS A 94 3.82 -5.05 -3.29
CA CYS A 94 3.49 -5.17 -4.71
C CYS A 94 4.24 -6.32 -5.39
N GLN A 95 3.86 -6.64 -6.63
CA GLN A 95 4.58 -7.64 -7.42
C GLN A 95 5.85 -7.05 -8.05
N THR A 96 5.73 -5.86 -8.62
CA THR A 96 6.79 -5.24 -9.41
C THR A 96 7.98 -4.81 -8.54
N PRO A 97 9.23 -4.95 -9.02
CA PRO A 97 10.38 -4.33 -8.37
C PRO A 97 10.24 -2.80 -8.44
N ILE A 98 10.38 -2.15 -7.30
CA ILE A 98 10.27 -0.70 -7.13
C ILE A 98 11.08 -0.28 -5.91
N ASP A 99 11.64 0.92 -5.94
CA ASP A 99 12.45 1.47 -4.85
C ASP A 99 11.89 2.81 -4.33
N MET A 100 12.54 3.38 -3.31
CA MET A 100 12.13 4.66 -2.72
C MET A 100 12.30 5.84 -3.68
N GLU A 101 13.29 5.79 -4.58
CA GLU A 101 13.60 6.86 -5.52
C GLU A 101 12.48 7.01 -6.55
N ASP A 102 11.87 5.91 -6.97
CA ASP A 102 10.69 5.90 -7.84
C ASP A 102 9.52 6.70 -7.28
N PHE A 103 9.28 6.58 -5.98
CA PHE A 103 8.22 7.30 -5.29
C PHE A 103 8.61 8.77 -5.07
N ALA A 104 9.86 9.02 -4.64
CA ALA A 104 10.37 10.37 -4.39
C ALA A 104 10.38 11.23 -5.68
N LYS A 105 10.69 10.65 -6.84
CA LYS A 105 10.66 11.36 -8.15
C LYS A 105 9.32 12.04 -8.46
N ILE A 106 8.22 11.56 -7.89
CA ILE A 106 6.89 12.13 -8.10
C ILE A 106 6.30 12.82 -6.85
N GLY A 107 7.16 13.14 -5.88
CA GLY A 107 6.80 13.92 -4.70
C GLY A 107 6.24 13.11 -3.54
N ILE A 108 6.36 11.77 -3.54
CA ILE A 108 5.95 10.98 -2.38
C ILE A 108 7.07 11.00 -1.33
N LYS A 109 6.73 11.32 -0.08
CA LYS A 109 7.68 11.24 1.04
C LYS A 109 8.06 9.78 1.28
N THR A 110 9.36 9.52 1.40
CA THR A 110 9.87 8.20 1.80
C THR A 110 10.86 8.34 2.95
N LYS A 111 11.11 7.24 3.67
CA LYS A 111 12.02 7.20 4.82
C LYS A 111 13.47 7.49 4.43
N ASP A 112 13.93 6.96 3.29
CA ASP A 112 15.34 7.01 2.89
C ASP A 112 15.62 8.08 1.82
N VAL A 113 14.60 8.49 1.04
CA VAL A 113 14.73 9.44 -0.07
C VAL A 113 13.62 10.48 0.01
N MET A 114 13.93 11.65 0.55
CA MET A 114 12.97 12.75 0.64
C MET A 114 12.88 13.49 -0.71
N PRO A 115 11.68 13.72 -1.27
CA PRO A 115 11.52 14.48 -2.50
C PRO A 115 11.83 15.97 -2.28
N VAL A 116 12.32 16.64 -3.34
CA VAL A 116 12.55 18.10 -3.35
C VAL A 116 11.23 18.85 -3.16
N GLU A 117 10.16 18.39 -3.81
CA GLU A 117 8.81 18.95 -3.71
C GLU A 117 7.83 17.88 -3.21
N PRO A 118 7.67 17.72 -1.89
CA PRO A 118 6.74 16.75 -1.33
C PRO A 118 5.27 17.11 -1.65
N THR A 119 4.53 16.16 -2.18
CA THR A 119 3.10 16.28 -2.53
C THR A 119 2.18 15.35 -1.72
N THR A 120 2.75 14.54 -0.82
CA THR A 120 2.01 13.65 0.08
C THR A 120 2.07 14.12 1.52
N GLU A 121 1.01 13.83 2.28
CA GLU A 121 1.02 14.06 3.73
C GLU A 121 1.74 12.92 4.44
N GLY A 122 1.37 11.67 4.13
CA GLY A 122 2.01 10.47 4.65
C GLY A 122 3.31 10.11 3.93
N MET A 123 3.92 9.03 4.42
CA MET A 123 5.26 8.58 4.05
C MET A 123 5.30 7.06 3.83
N ILE A 124 6.07 6.64 2.83
CA ILE A 124 6.46 5.25 2.64
C ILE A 124 7.66 4.94 3.53
N VAL A 125 7.53 3.96 4.41
CA VAL A 125 8.60 3.56 5.34
C VAL A 125 9.30 2.27 4.96
N ASP A 126 8.65 1.44 4.14
CA ASP A 126 9.21 0.18 3.68
C ASP A 126 8.45 -0.34 2.44
N ILE A 127 9.11 -1.22 1.67
CA ILE A 127 8.55 -1.84 0.46
C ILE A 127 8.77 -3.35 0.50
N VAL A 128 7.77 -4.15 0.13
CA VAL A 128 7.87 -5.60 -0.10
C VAL A 128 7.43 -5.90 -1.54
N SER A 129 8.40 -6.08 -2.43
CA SER A 129 8.17 -6.48 -3.83
C SER A 129 8.05 -8.01 -4.00
N GLY A 130 7.57 -8.47 -5.14
CA GLY A 130 7.43 -9.90 -5.47
C GLY A 130 6.18 -10.58 -4.90
N VAL A 131 5.18 -9.82 -4.43
CA VAL A 131 3.93 -10.37 -3.87
C VAL A 131 2.79 -10.28 -4.88
N VAL A 132 2.41 -11.43 -5.45
CA VAL A 132 1.47 -11.54 -6.58
C VAL A 132 0.03 -11.65 -6.12
N ARG A 133 -0.89 -10.86 -6.71
CA ARG A 133 -2.33 -10.95 -6.42
C ARG A 133 -2.92 -12.24 -6.98
N GLY A 134 -3.71 -12.95 -6.17
CA GLY A 134 -4.39 -14.19 -6.57
C GLY A 134 -3.56 -15.46 -6.35
N GLU A 135 -2.30 -15.32 -5.96
CA GLU A 135 -1.39 -16.43 -5.68
C GLU A 135 -1.06 -16.48 -4.19
N SER A 136 -0.68 -17.67 -3.71
CA SER A 136 -0.21 -17.83 -2.34
C SER A 136 1.15 -17.15 -2.17
N SER A 137 1.34 -16.43 -1.06
CA SER A 137 2.65 -15.84 -0.76
C SER A 137 3.59 -16.91 -0.19
N PRO A 138 4.86 -16.98 -0.65
CA PRO A 138 5.87 -17.77 0.04
C PRO A 138 6.04 -17.34 1.50
N GLN A 139 6.36 -18.28 2.39
CA GLN A 139 6.55 -17.98 3.82
C GLN A 139 7.60 -16.88 4.04
N SER A 140 8.69 -16.89 3.27
CA SER A 140 9.73 -15.86 3.33
C SER A 140 9.20 -14.44 3.09
N LYS A 141 8.16 -14.28 2.26
CA LYS A 141 7.51 -12.98 2.01
C LYS A 141 6.60 -12.56 3.17
N ILE A 142 5.93 -13.52 3.80
CA ILE A 142 5.14 -13.27 5.01
C ILE A 142 6.07 -12.83 6.15
N ASP A 143 7.20 -13.52 6.32
CA ASP A 143 8.21 -13.20 7.33
C ASP A 143 8.84 -11.81 7.08
N GLU A 144 9.12 -11.48 5.82
CA GLU A 144 9.61 -10.15 5.42
C GLU A 144 8.62 -9.04 5.80
N VAL A 145 7.32 -9.26 5.54
CA VAL A 145 6.26 -8.32 5.95
C VAL A 145 6.23 -8.17 7.47
N ILE A 146 6.23 -9.26 8.22
CA ILE A 146 6.20 -9.23 9.69
C ILE A 146 7.42 -8.50 10.25
N LYS A 147 8.61 -8.77 9.70
CA LYS A 147 9.84 -8.09 10.10
C LYS A 147 9.73 -6.57 9.88
N LYS A 148 9.32 -6.13 8.69
CA LYS A 148 9.14 -4.70 8.38
C LYS A 148 8.06 -4.03 9.22
N ILE A 149 7.00 -4.75 9.59
CA ILE A 149 6.01 -4.23 10.56
C ILE A 149 6.67 -3.95 11.90
N LYS A 150 7.41 -4.93 12.46
CA LYS A 150 8.09 -4.79 13.75
C LYS A 150 9.11 -3.65 13.72
N ASP A 151 9.89 -3.56 12.63
CA ASP A 151 10.91 -2.52 12.44
C ASP A 151 10.31 -1.09 12.39
N ASN A 152 9.02 -0.93 12.07
CA ASN A 152 8.34 0.37 11.96
C ASN A 152 7.17 0.59 12.95
N LEU A 153 6.96 -0.33 13.90
CA LEU A 153 5.99 -0.16 15.00
C LEU A 153 6.63 0.19 16.35
N ASN A 154 7.96 0.13 16.43
CA ASN A 154 8.74 0.44 17.63
C ASN A 154 8.83 1.95 17.89
#